data_AF-A0A9P7NVR6-F1
#
_entry.id   AF-A0A9P7NVR6-F1
#
_cell.length_a   1.000
_cell.length_b   1.000
_cell.length_c   1.000
_cell.angle_alpha   90.00
_cell.angle_beta   90.00
_cell.angle_gamma   90.00
#
_symmetry.space_group_name_H-M   'P 1'
#
loop_
_entity.id
_entity.type
_entity.pdbx_description
1 polymer ?
#
loop_
_entity_poly.entity_id
_entity_poly.type
_entity_poly.pdbx_seq_one_letter_code
_entity_poly.pdbx_strand_id
1 'polypeptide(L)'
;MAELLHPSGRLVCLEFPSGKPLSLGGPPWGLTPEVYEALLGAPGSPITYQDDDSGRVLETVPAKPHPKALHRLSLIKPARTHESGKKEDVTVRHLISVWSR
;
A
#
# COMPACT_ATOMS: atom_id res chain seq x y z
N MET A 1 -6.53 6.95 8.74
CA MET A 1 -7.17 5.63 9.02
C MET A 1 -6.90 5.10 10.40
N ALA A 2 -5.67 5.15 10.92
CA ALA A 2 -5.35 4.58 12.24
C ALA A 2 -6.30 5.04 13.36
N GLU A 3 -6.70 6.31 13.39
CA GLU A 3 -7.59 6.87 14.42
C GLU A 3 -9.03 6.33 14.38
N LEU A 4 -9.51 5.91 13.21
CA LEU A 4 -10.86 5.38 13.02
C LEU A 4 -10.93 3.86 13.29
N LEU A 5 -9.79 3.19 13.42
CA LEU A 5 -9.73 1.75 13.62
C LEU A 5 -9.99 1.39 15.08
N HIS A 6 -10.99 0.55 15.34
CA HIS A 6 -11.21 -0.04 16.67
C HIS A 6 -9.94 -0.81 17.14
N PRO A 7 -9.63 -0.91 18.44
CA PRO A 7 -8.45 -1.63 18.92
C PRO A 7 -8.34 -3.09 18.42
N SER A 8 -9.46 -3.79 18.29
CA SER A 8 -9.51 -5.14 17.69
C SER A 8 -9.86 -5.15 16.19
N GLY A 9 -10.05 -3.98 15.59
CA GLY A 9 -10.42 -3.82 14.19
C GLY A 9 -9.32 -4.25 13.24
N ARG A 10 -9.70 -4.45 11.97
CA ARG A 10 -8.77 -4.71 10.87
C ARG A 10 -9.05 -3.73 9.74
N LEU A 11 -7.99 -3.12 9.22
CA LEU A 11 -8.06 -2.35 7.98
C LEU A 11 -7.69 -3.31 6.84
N VAL A 12 -8.60 -3.48 5.89
CA VAL A 12 -8.39 -4.30 4.70
C VAL A 12 -8.27 -3.37 3.49
N CYS A 13 -7.14 -3.44 2.80
CA CYS A 13 -6.86 -2.62 1.63
C CYS A 13 -6.79 -3.50 0.38
N LEU A 14 -7.44 -3.06 -0.70
CA LEU A 14 -7.16 -3.54 -2.05
C LEU A 14 -6.04 -2.68 -2.65
N GLU A 15 -4.91 -3.29 -2.94
CA GLU A 15 -3.76 -2.61 -3.54
C GLU A 15 -3.87 -2.67 -5.08
N PHE A 16 -4.39 -1.59 -5.67
CA PHE A 16 -4.67 -1.46 -7.10
C PHE A 16 -4.47 -0.02 -7.59
N PRO A 17 -3.83 0.19 -8.77
CA PRO A 17 -2.99 -0.72 -9.55
C PRO A 17 -1.57 -0.85 -9.02
N SER A 18 -1.15 -2.09 -8.79
CA SER A 18 0.26 -2.41 -8.55
C SER A 18 1.06 -2.19 -9.83
N GLY A 19 2.13 -1.39 -9.74
CA GLY A 19 3.10 -1.17 -10.80
C GLY A 19 2.71 -0.14 -11.88
N LYS A 20 1.68 0.69 -11.65
CA LYS A 20 1.43 1.87 -12.49
C LYS A 20 2.36 3.01 -12.03
N PRO A 21 3.25 3.56 -12.89
CA PRO A 21 4.07 4.71 -12.54
C PRO A 21 3.22 5.91 -12.12
N LEU A 22 3.68 6.69 -11.13
CA LEU A 22 2.95 7.89 -10.69
C LEU A 22 2.85 8.95 -11.80
N SER A 23 3.84 9.02 -12.70
CA SER A 23 3.83 9.94 -13.85
C SER A 23 2.62 9.75 -14.79
N LEU A 24 1.98 8.58 -14.79
CA LEU A 24 0.77 8.31 -15.59
C LEU A 24 -0.52 8.89 -14.98
N GLY A 25 -0.44 9.57 -13.83
CA GLY A 25 -1.59 10.23 -13.22
C GLY A 25 -2.62 9.26 -12.60
N GLY A 26 -3.72 9.81 -12.10
CA GLY A 26 -4.89 9.06 -11.62
C GLY A 26 -6.21 9.75 -11.97
N PRO A 27 -7.37 9.22 -11.54
CA PRO A 27 -7.55 7.95 -10.82
C PRO A 27 -7.64 6.70 -11.74
N PRO A 28 -7.31 5.50 -11.22
CA PRO A 28 -6.65 5.26 -9.94
C PRO A 28 -5.14 5.57 -10.02
N TRP A 29 -4.55 5.99 -8.90
CA TRP A 29 -3.11 6.17 -8.75
C TRP A 29 -2.43 4.83 -8.47
N GLY A 30 -1.25 4.61 -9.06
CA GLY A 30 -0.47 3.42 -8.76
C GLY A 30 0.21 3.54 -7.39
N LEU A 31 0.03 2.53 -6.55
CA LEU A 31 0.69 2.42 -5.25
C LEU A 31 1.33 1.04 -5.13
N THR A 32 2.51 0.98 -4.53
CA THR A 32 3.21 -0.28 -4.25
C THR A 32 3.02 -0.69 -2.79
N PRO A 33 3.20 -1.97 -2.42
CA PRO A 33 3.08 -2.44 -1.04
C PRO A 33 3.95 -1.65 -0.05
N GLU A 34 5.11 -1.17 -0.50
CA GLU A 34 6.05 -0.38 0.30
C GLU A 34 5.50 1.03 0.58
N VAL A 35 4.75 1.61 -0.36
CA VAL A 35 4.05 2.88 -0.13
C VAL A 35 2.96 2.71 0.94
N TYR A 36 2.24 1.59 0.94
CA TYR A 36 1.28 1.29 2.02
C TYR A 36 1.97 1.14 3.37
N GLU A 37 3.12 0.46 3.44
CA GLU A 37 3.91 0.35 4.67
C GLU A 37 4.39 1.71 5.17
N ALA A 38 4.90 2.57 4.30
CA ALA A 38 5.34 3.91 4.68
C ALA A 38 4.16 4.76 5.23
N LEU A 39 3.02 4.78 4.52
CA LEU A 39 1.84 5.57 4.90
C LEU A 39 1.16 5.07 6.17
N LEU A 40 1.02 3.74 6.30
CA LEU A 40 0.27 3.13 7.40
C LEU A 40 1.16 2.85 8.61
N GLY A 41 2.46 2.63 8.43
CA GLY A 41 3.44 2.46 9.50
C GLY A 41 3.81 3.76 10.21
N ALA A 42 3.70 4.92 9.54
CA ALA A 42 3.89 6.23 10.16
C ALA A 42 2.81 7.25 9.76
N PRO A 43 1.54 7.07 10.16
CA PRO A 43 0.45 7.92 9.69
C PRO A 43 0.67 9.40 10.00
N GLY A 44 0.59 10.24 8.95
CA GLY A 44 0.77 11.69 9.05
C GLY A 44 2.23 12.16 9.00
N SER A 45 3.19 11.24 8.97
CA SER A 45 4.59 11.58 8.74
C SER A 45 4.85 11.81 7.24
N PRO A 46 5.76 12.73 6.87
CA PRO A 46 6.15 12.91 5.47
C PRO A 46 6.86 11.66 4.94
N ILE A 47 6.66 11.38 3.65
CA ILE A 47 7.31 10.29 2.92
C ILE A 47 8.15 10.88 1.80
N THR A 48 9.38 10.39 1.68
CA THR A 48 10.27 10.73 0.57
C THR A 48 10.17 9.65 -0.50
N TYR A 49 10.01 10.06 -1.75
CA TYR A 49 9.98 9.18 -2.91
C TYR A 49 11.31 9.25 -3.66
N GLN A 50 11.58 8.24 -4.48
CA GLN A 50 12.71 8.27 -5.40
C GLN A 50 12.47 9.29 -6.52
N ASP A 51 13.52 10.01 -6.93
CA ASP A 51 13.50 10.97 -8.05
C ASP A 51 13.66 10.23 -9.40
N ASP A 52 12.85 9.20 -9.65
CA ASP A 52 12.90 8.37 -10.87
C ASP A 52 11.51 8.13 -11.51
N ASP A 53 10.50 8.90 -11.12
CA ASP A 53 9.09 8.78 -11.54
C ASP A 53 8.42 7.42 -11.25
N SER A 54 9.12 6.48 -10.60
CA SER A 54 8.59 5.15 -10.29
C SER A 54 7.51 5.19 -9.20
N GLY A 55 7.52 6.24 -8.38
CA GLY A 55 6.67 6.36 -7.20
C GLY A 55 7.05 5.43 -6.05
N ARG A 56 8.25 4.86 -6.09
CA ARG A 56 8.80 4.07 -4.98
C ARG A 56 9.19 4.97 -3.82
N VAL A 57 8.96 4.49 -2.61
CA VAL A 57 9.46 5.16 -1.40
C VAL A 57 10.95 4.95 -1.26
N LEU A 58 11.64 5.95 -0.71
CA LEU A 58 13.00 5.79 -0.23
C LEU A 58 12.93 5.13 1.15
N GLU A 59 13.38 3.88 1.26
CA GLU A 59 13.31 3.14 2.52
C GLU A 59 14.10 3.88 3.61
N THR A 60 13.38 4.32 4.63
CA THR A 60 13.97 4.81 5.86
C THR A 60 13.35 4.03 7.00
N VAL A 61 14.16 3.22 7.69
CA VAL A 61 13.70 2.51 8.88
C VAL A 61 13.68 3.53 10.01
N PRO A 62 12.50 3.89 10.56
CA PRO A 62 12.45 4.82 11.67
C PRO A 62 13.11 4.19 12.90
N ALA A 63 13.91 4.97 13.62
CA ALA A 63 14.61 4.50 14.82
C ALA A 63 13.66 4.00 15.92
N LYS A 64 12.40 4.48 15.92
CA LYS A 64 11.33 4.01 16.80
C LYS A 64 10.00 3.91 16.01
N PRO A 65 9.13 2.94 16.32
CA PRO A 65 7.80 2.86 15.71
C PRO A 65 6.96 4.11 16.02
N HIS A 66 6.11 4.52 15.07
CA HIS A 66 5.17 5.61 15.27
C HIS A 66 4.07 5.20 16.28
N PRO A 67 3.62 6.08 17.21
CA PRO A 67 2.62 5.71 18.22
C PRO A 67 1.26 5.24 17.67
N LYS A 68 0.96 5.62 16.43
CA LYS A 68 -0.27 5.24 15.70
C LYS A 68 0.03 4.34 14.50
N ALA A 69 1.19 3.69 14.46
CA ALA A 69 1.56 2.76 13.40
C ALA A 69 0.49 1.68 13.23
N LEU A 70 0.20 1.32 11.99
CA LEU A 70 -0.49 0.08 11.68
C LEU A 70 0.53 -0.94 11.19
N HIS A 71 0.34 -2.19 11.62
CA HIS A 71 1.20 -3.32 11.29
C HIS A 71 0.51 -4.22 10.27
N ARG A 72 1.20 -4.54 9.18
CA ARG A 72 0.69 -5.47 8.16
C ARG A 72 0.71 -6.89 8.72
N LEU A 73 -0.47 -7.49 8.80
CA LEU A 73 -0.65 -8.89 9.22
C LEU A 73 -0.51 -9.86 8.05
N SER A 74 -0.92 -9.44 6.86
CA SER A 74 -0.84 -10.28 5.66
C SER A 74 -0.82 -9.44 4.40
N LEU A 75 -0.15 -9.96 3.37
CA LEU A 75 -0.22 -9.49 2.00
C LEU A 75 -0.59 -10.68 1.12
N ILE A 76 -1.80 -10.64 0.56
CA ILE A 76 -2.43 -11.79 -0.08
C ILE A 76 -2.60 -11.51 -1.56
N LYS A 77 -2.15 -12.44 -2.41
CA LYS A 77 -2.50 -12.44 -3.83
C LYS A 77 -3.78 -13.25 -4.03
N PRO A 78 -4.91 -12.64 -4.41
CA PRO A 78 -6.15 -13.38 -4.56
C PRO A 78 -6.10 -14.30 -5.78
N ALA A 79 -6.83 -15.41 -5.73
CA ALA A 79 -6.89 -16.40 -6.82
C ALA A 79 -7.65 -15.88 -8.06
N ARG A 80 -8.50 -14.86 -7.89
CA ARG A 80 -9.28 -14.24 -8.96
C ARG A 80 -9.41 -12.73 -8.73
N THR A 81 -9.62 -11.99 -9.81
CA THR A 81 -9.84 -10.54 -9.80
C THR A 81 -10.69 -10.13 -11.00
N HIS A 82 -11.18 -8.89 -10.99
CA HIS A 82 -11.85 -8.25 -12.13
C HIS A 82 -10.89 -8.10 -13.33
N GLU A 83 -11.40 -7.97 -14.56
CA GLU A 83 -10.55 -7.88 -15.76
C GLU A 83 -9.56 -6.72 -15.72
N SER A 84 -10.00 -5.55 -15.23
CA SER A 84 -9.12 -4.38 -15.00
C SER A 84 -7.95 -4.65 -14.05
N GLY A 85 -8.01 -5.77 -13.32
CA GLY A 85 -7.01 -6.20 -12.37
C GLY A 85 -6.03 -7.27 -12.83
N LYS A 86 -6.16 -7.69 -14.08
CA LYS A 86 -5.30 -8.69 -14.71
C LYS A 86 -4.25 -8.01 -15.59
N LYS A 87 -3.12 -8.69 -15.75
CA LYS A 87 -2.18 -8.44 -16.85
C LYS A 87 -2.77 -8.94 -18.18
N GLU A 88 -2.11 -8.57 -19.27
CA GLU A 88 -2.34 -9.15 -20.60
C GLU A 88 -2.23 -10.68 -20.59
N ASP A 89 -1.35 -11.24 -19.75
CA ASP A 89 -1.19 -12.68 -19.52
C ASP A 89 -2.21 -13.29 -18.54
N VAL A 90 -3.28 -12.54 -18.20
CA VAL A 90 -4.37 -12.92 -17.28
C VAL A 90 -3.92 -13.04 -15.81
N THR A 91 -2.64 -12.81 -15.48
CA THR A 91 -2.18 -12.88 -14.09
C THR A 91 -2.70 -11.72 -13.23
N VAL A 92 -3.12 -12.05 -12.01
CA VAL A 92 -3.61 -11.08 -11.02
C VAL A 92 -2.49 -10.12 -10.61
N ARG A 93 -2.75 -8.81 -10.68
CA ARG A 93 -1.82 -7.76 -10.21
C ARG A 93 -2.10 -7.26 -8.80
N HIS A 94 -3.32 -7.41 -8.29
CA HIS A 94 -3.67 -6.79 -7.01
C HIS A 94 -3.23 -7.65 -5.84
N LEU A 95 -3.03 -6.97 -4.74
CA LEU A 95 -2.79 -7.56 -3.45
C LEU A 95 -3.90 -7.10 -2.50
N ILE A 96 -4.19 -7.93 -1.52
CA ILE A 96 -5.05 -7.60 -0.40
C ILE A 96 -4.15 -7.53 0.81
N SER A 97 -4.02 -6.35 1.42
CA SER A 97 -3.29 -6.20 2.67
C SER A 97 -4.26 -6.06 3.84
N VAL A 98 -3.89 -6.70 4.96
CA VAL A 98 -4.65 -6.65 6.21
C VAL A 98 -3.76 -6.04 7.27
N TRP A 99 -4.28 -5.06 7.99
CA TRP A 99 -3.54 -4.27 8.96
C TRP A 99 -4.25 -4.23 10.31
N SER A 100 -3.46 -4.19 11.39
CA SER A 100 -3.93 -3.91 12.76
C SER A 100 -3.20 -2.71 13.35
N ARG A 101 -3.72 -2.17 14.45
CA ARG A 101 -2.90 -1.37 15.38
C ARG A 101 -1.86 -2.25 16.07
#